data_AF-A0A7J7W028-F1
#
_entry.id   AF-A0A7J7W028-F1
#
_cell.length_a   1.000
_cell.length_b   1.000
_cell.length_c   1.000
_cell.angle_alpha   90.00
_cell.angle_beta   90.00
_cell.angle_gamma   90.00
#
_symmetry.space_group_name_H-M   'P 1'
#
loop_
_entity.id
_entity.type
_entity.pdbx_description
1 polymer ?
#
loop_
_entity_poly.entity_id
_entity_poly.type
_entity_poly.pdbx_seq_one_letter_code
_entity_poly.pdbx_strand_id
1 'polypeptide(L)'
;MGGAVSAGEDNDELIDNLKEAQYIRTELVEQAFRAIDRADYYLEEFKENAYKDLAWKHGNIHLSAPCIYSEVMEALDLQPGLSFLNLGSGTGYLSSMVGLILGPFGVNHGVELHPDVIEYAKQKLDFFIRTSDSFDKFDFCEPSFVPGNCLELSPDCSQYDRVYCGAGVQKEHEDYMKSLLKVGGILVMPLEEKDLLHGKPKRSWLFPLLLWSSRAAQSRGNQDSSSYRTADGDALGSRRATLKGT
;
A
#
# COMPACT_ATOMS: atom_id res chain seq x y z
N MET A 1 -22.35 1.92 -17.39
CA MET A 1 -22.12 3.37 -17.29
C MET A 1 -21.24 3.58 -16.07
N GLY A 2 -19.92 3.60 -16.23
CA GLY A 2 -18.97 3.59 -15.12
C GLY A 2 -17.89 4.64 -15.37
N GLY A 3 -17.70 5.54 -14.41
CA GLY A 3 -16.78 6.67 -14.53
C GLY A 3 -17.02 7.83 -13.55
N ALA A 4 -17.98 7.71 -12.63
CA ALA A 4 -18.33 8.77 -11.67
C ALA A 4 -18.59 8.25 -10.24
N VAL A 5 -18.23 7.00 -9.92
CA VAL A 5 -18.82 6.27 -8.78
C VAL A 5 -18.04 6.40 -7.45
N SER A 6 -17.02 7.24 -7.36
CA SER A 6 -16.21 7.39 -6.13
C SER A 6 -15.48 8.74 -6.09
N ALA A 7 -16.21 9.83 -6.28
CA ALA A 7 -15.72 11.17 -5.94
C ALA A 7 -16.57 11.73 -4.80
N GLY A 8 -15.92 12.20 -3.73
CA GLY A 8 -16.56 12.92 -2.62
C GLY A 8 -16.25 14.41 -2.67
N GLU A 9 -17.08 15.22 -2.00
CA GLU A 9 -16.81 16.63 -1.71
C GLU A 9 -15.70 16.78 -0.67
N ASP A 10 -15.60 15.83 0.26
CA ASP A 10 -14.56 15.74 1.30
C ASP A 10 -14.06 14.29 1.51
N ASN A 11 -13.19 14.10 2.51
CA ASN A 11 -12.64 12.79 2.82
C ASN A 11 -13.72 11.82 3.29
N ASP A 12 -14.69 12.28 4.09
CA ASP A 12 -15.72 11.41 4.66
C ASP A 12 -16.68 10.88 3.60
N GLU A 13 -17.09 11.72 2.65
CA GLU A 13 -17.92 11.31 1.52
C GLU A 13 -17.14 10.38 0.56
N LEU A 14 -15.84 10.61 0.36
CA LEU A 14 -14.99 9.66 -0.38
C LEU A 14 -15.02 8.28 0.32
N ILE A 15 -14.88 8.24 1.65
CA ILE A 15 -14.89 6.98 2.40
C ILE A 15 -16.26 6.31 2.33
N ASP A 16 -17.35 7.07 2.43
CA ASP A 16 -18.72 6.54 2.29
C ASP A 16 -18.92 5.86 0.93
N ASN A 17 -18.50 6.52 -0.16
CA ASN A 17 -18.57 5.95 -1.50
C ASN A 17 -17.75 4.65 -1.63
N LEU A 18 -16.55 4.58 -1.04
CA LEU A 18 -15.71 3.38 -1.05
C LEU A 18 -16.33 2.22 -0.25
N LYS A 19 -17.05 2.52 0.84
CA LYS A 19 -17.81 1.52 1.61
C LYS A 19 -19.03 1.03 0.85
N GLU A 20 -19.81 1.93 0.24
CA GLU A 20 -20.96 1.57 -0.58
C GLU A 20 -20.54 0.66 -1.75
N ALA A 21 -19.40 0.97 -2.37
CA ALA A 21 -18.80 0.17 -3.42
C ALA A 21 -18.08 -1.12 -2.93
N GLN A 22 -18.11 -1.40 -1.62
CA GLN A 22 -17.52 -2.59 -0.98
C GLN A 22 -15.99 -2.72 -1.08
N TYR A 23 -15.27 -1.62 -1.34
CA TYR A 23 -13.81 -1.58 -1.25
C TYR A 23 -13.33 -1.52 0.20
N ILE A 24 -14.01 -0.77 1.06
CA ILE A 24 -13.80 -0.76 2.51
C ILE A 24 -14.87 -1.62 3.16
N ARG A 25 -14.45 -2.63 3.93
CA ARG A 25 -15.33 -3.69 4.46
C ARG A 25 -15.25 -3.80 5.97
N THR A 26 -14.13 -3.41 6.56
CA THR A 26 -13.89 -3.53 7.99
C THR A 26 -13.88 -2.16 8.66
N GLU A 27 -14.43 -2.12 9.88
CA GLU A 27 -14.49 -0.92 10.72
C GLU A 27 -13.08 -0.34 10.97
N LEU A 28 -12.09 -1.20 11.18
CA LEU A 28 -10.71 -0.81 11.45
C LEU A 28 -10.08 -0.07 10.26
N VAL A 29 -10.33 -0.54 9.04
CA VAL A 29 -9.86 0.13 7.81
C VAL A 29 -10.61 1.43 7.59
N GLU A 30 -11.93 1.46 7.77
CA GLU A 30 -12.72 2.68 7.69
C GLU A 30 -12.18 3.77 8.63
N GLN A 31 -11.99 3.43 9.91
CA GLN A 31 -11.51 4.37 10.92
C GLN A 31 -10.14 4.96 10.54
N ALA A 32 -9.22 4.14 10.02
CA ALA A 32 -7.92 4.61 9.57
C ALA A 32 -8.03 5.58 8.37
N PHE A 33 -8.90 5.29 7.41
CA PHE A 33 -9.14 6.15 6.25
C PHE A 33 -9.80 7.48 6.61
N ARG A 34 -10.73 7.50 7.58
CA ARG A 34 -11.35 8.74 8.06
C ARG A 34 -10.39 9.58 8.91
N ALA A 35 -9.52 8.94 9.67
CA ALA A 35 -8.60 9.62 10.58
C ALA A 35 -7.48 10.40 9.86
N ILE A 36 -7.17 10.04 8.60
CA ILE A 36 -6.14 10.67 7.79
C ILE A 36 -6.75 11.25 6.53
N ASP A 37 -6.85 12.58 6.49
CA ASP A 37 -7.35 13.26 5.30
C ASP A 37 -6.38 13.08 4.13
N ARG A 38 -6.89 12.50 3.04
CA ARG A 38 -6.11 12.27 1.82
C ARG A 38 -5.56 13.57 1.20
N ALA A 39 -6.28 14.68 1.29
CA ALA A 39 -5.86 15.96 0.72
C ALA A 39 -4.60 16.53 1.40
N ASP A 40 -4.37 16.19 2.67
CA ASP A 40 -3.17 16.62 3.38
C ASP A 40 -1.89 16.02 2.78
N TYR A 41 -2.00 14.92 2.04
CA TYR A 41 -0.86 14.27 1.38
C TYR A 41 -0.65 14.73 -0.07
N TYR A 42 -1.49 15.64 -0.58
CA TYR A 42 -1.30 16.32 -1.86
C TYR A 42 -0.42 17.57 -1.72
N LEU A 43 0.14 18.02 -2.85
CA LEU A 43 0.59 19.41 -2.96
C LEU A 43 -0.64 20.31 -3.02
N GLU A 44 -0.52 21.51 -2.45
CA GLU A 44 -1.63 22.46 -2.30
C GLU A 44 -2.37 22.72 -3.61
N GLU A 45 -1.62 22.90 -4.70
CA GLU A 45 -2.13 23.18 -6.05
C GLU A 45 -2.91 22.01 -6.70
N PHE A 46 -2.89 20.81 -6.12
CA PHE A 46 -3.56 19.62 -6.67
C PHE A 46 -4.66 19.05 -5.75
N LYS A 47 -4.95 19.69 -4.61
CA LYS A 47 -5.92 19.21 -3.61
C LYS A 47 -7.35 19.02 -4.16
N GLU A 48 -7.72 19.76 -5.19
CA GLU A 48 -9.01 19.62 -5.91
C GLU A 48 -9.27 18.21 -6.49
N ASN A 49 -8.23 17.38 -6.59
CA ASN A 49 -8.31 16.00 -7.07
C ASN A 49 -8.13 14.97 -5.95
N ALA A 50 -8.00 15.39 -4.69
CA ALA A 50 -7.71 14.50 -3.57
C ALA A 50 -8.84 13.51 -3.30
N TYR A 51 -10.09 13.96 -3.37
CA TYR A 51 -11.28 13.17 -3.04
C TYR A 51 -11.87 12.43 -4.24
N LYS A 52 -11.13 12.33 -5.33
CA LYS A 52 -11.48 11.52 -6.50
C LYS A 52 -10.76 10.20 -6.39
N ASP A 53 -11.42 9.12 -6.82
CA ASP A 53 -10.80 7.81 -6.90
C ASP A 53 -9.81 7.67 -8.06
N LEU A 54 -8.73 8.45 -7.97
CA LEU A 54 -7.69 8.56 -8.98
C LEU A 54 -6.32 8.56 -8.30
N ALA A 55 -5.37 7.89 -8.95
CA ALA A 55 -3.98 8.03 -8.57
C ALA A 55 -3.48 9.43 -8.94
N TRP A 56 -2.59 9.97 -8.12
CA TRP A 56 -1.92 11.23 -8.38
C TRP A 56 -0.41 11.03 -8.52
N LYS A 57 0.19 11.73 -9.46
CA LYS A 57 1.63 11.70 -9.71
C LYS A 57 2.14 13.09 -10.07
N HIS A 58 3.22 13.51 -9.41
CA HIS A 58 3.93 14.75 -9.72
C HIS A 58 5.43 14.54 -9.48
N GLY A 59 6.24 14.61 -10.55
CA GLY A 59 7.66 14.25 -10.46
C GLY A 59 7.83 12.79 -9.99
N ASN A 60 8.61 12.60 -8.91
CA ASN A 60 8.80 11.30 -8.26
C ASN A 60 7.68 10.95 -7.27
N ILE A 61 6.87 11.92 -6.85
CA ILE A 61 5.78 11.69 -5.91
C ILE A 61 4.67 10.91 -6.60
N HIS A 62 4.21 9.85 -5.95
CA HIS A 62 3.08 9.04 -6.38
C HIS A 62 2.19 8.71 -5.17
N LEU A 63 0.88 8.87 -5.36
CA LEU A 63 -0.16 8.49 -4.41
C LEU A 63 -1.18 7.63 -5.14
N SER A 64 -1.34 6.37 -4.73
CA SER A 64 -2.27 5.44 -5.38
C SER A 64 -3.72 5.87 -5.20
N ALA A 65 -4.60 5.37 -6.08
CA ALA A 65 -6.03 5.60 -5.98
C ALA A 65 -6.58 5.06 -4.63
N PRO A 66 -7.56 5.74 -4.03
CA PRO A 66 -8.23 5.29 -2.80
C PRO A 66 -8.69 3.83 -2.85
N CYS A 67 -9.38 3.39 -3.91
CA CYS A 67 -9.85 2.00 -4.02
C CYS A 67 -8.72 0.97 -3.94
N ILE A 68 -7.55 1.28 -4.51
CA ILE A 68 -6.37 0.40 -4.46
C ILE A 68 -5.85 0.32 -3.02
N TYR A 69 -5.74 1.44 -2.31
CA TYR A 69 -5.31 1.40 -0.91
C TYR A 69 -6.35 0.72 -0.02
N SER A 70 -7.64 0.84 -0.30
CA SER A 70 -8.68 0.11 0.43
C SER A 70 -8.51 -1.40 0.31
N GLU A 71 -8.36 -1.92 -0.92
CA GLU A 71 -8.10 -3.34 -1.14
C GLU A 71 -6.79 -3.80 -0.52
N VAL A 72 -5.72 -2.99 -0.59
CA VAL A 72 -4.45 -3.31 0.07
C VAL A 72 -4.62 -3.40 1.58
N MET A 73 -5.26 -2.42 2.21
CA MET A 73 -5.47 -2.39 3.67
C MET A 73 -6.32 -3.56 4.14
N GLU A 74 -7.37 -3.90 3.41
CA GLU A 74 -8.22 -5.07 3.67
C GLU A 74 -7.44 -6.39 3.49
N ALA A 75 -6.66 -6.51 2.42
CA ALA A 75 -5.91 -7.72 2.12
C ALA A 75 -4.74 -7.96 3.09
N LEU A 76 -4.16 -6.88 3.62
CA LEU A 76 -3.09 -6.97 4.59
C LEU A 76 -3.57 -7.51 5.95
N ASP A 77 -4.87 -7.49 6.29
CA ASP A 77 -5.37 -7.99 7.59
C ASP A 77 -4.48 -7.51 8.77
N LEU A 78 -4.35 -6.18 8.87
CA LEU A 78 -3.51 -5.51 9.85
C LEU A 78 -4.12 -5.61 11.24
N GLN A 79 -3.26 -5.81 12.24
CA GLN A 79 -3.65 -5.93 13.64
C GLN A 79 -2.62 -5.18 14.52
N PRO A 80 -3.02 -4.72 15.72
CA PRO A 80 -2.09 -4.08 16.65
C PRO A 80 -0.86 -4.95 16.96
N GLY A 81 0.32 -4.34 17.04
CA GLY A 81 1.59 -4.99 17.38
C GLY A 81 2.29 -5.74 16.25
N LEU A 82 1.73 -5.81 15.04
CA LEU A 82 2.40 -6.44 13.89
C LEU A 82 3.55 -5.58 13.35
N SER A 83 4.49 -6.22 12.64
CA SER A 83 5.48 -5.52 11.83
C SER A 83 5.09 -5.39 10.36
N PHE A 84 5.21 -4.19 9.82
CA PHE A 84 4.86 -3.80 8.46
C PHE A 84 6.05 -3.20 7.70
N LEU A 85 6.20 -3.62 6.44
CA LEU A 85 7.16 -3.06 5.49
C LEU A 85 6.43 -2.54 4.24
N ASN A 86 6.65 -1.26 3.91
CA ASN A 86 6.15 -0.60 2.71
C ASN A 86 7.30 -0.34 1.73
N LEU A 87 7.33 -1.08 0.63
CA LEU A 87 8.31 -0.96 -0.45
C LEU A 87 7.81 0.03 -1.50
N GLY A 88 8.47 1.18 -1.60
CA GLY A 88 8.00 2.35 -2.36
C GLY A 88 7.01 3.15 -1.54
N SER A 89 7.45 3.66 -0.37
CA SER A 89 6.56 4.28 0.61
C SER A 89 5.87 5.56 0.13
N GLY A 90 6.35 6.18 -0.95
CA GLY A 90 5.68 7.29 -1.61
C GLY A 90 5.47 8.46 -0.66
N THR A 91 4.26 9.04 -0.67
CA THR A 91 3.91 10.19 0.20
C THR A 91 3.86 9.87 1.69
N GLY A 92 3.97 8.61 2.09
CA GLY A 92 3.76 8.18 3.47
C GLY A 92 2.28 8.04 3.88
N TYR A 93 1.32 8.30 2.98
CA TYR A 93 -0.12 8.22 3.27
C TYR A 93 -0.55 6.83 3.77
N LEU A 94 -0.22 5.77 3.02
CA LEU A 94 -0.53 4.40 3.42
C LEU A 94 0.16 4.04 4.74
N SER A 95 1.46 4.34 4.86
CA SER A 95 2.22 4.05 6.08
C SER A 95 1.64 4.76 7.31
N SER A 96 1.09 5.95 7.16
CA SER A 96 0.45 6.66 8.28
C SER A 96 -0.87 6.00 8.66
N MET A 97 -1.70 5.58 7.71
CA MET A 97 -2.94 4.84 8.02
C MET A 97 -2.65 3.50 8.71
N VAL A 98 -1.62 2.80 8.23
CA VAL A 98 -1.13 1.57 8.87
C VAL A 98 -0.65 1.85 10.30
N GLY A 99 0.02 2.98 10.52
CA GLY A 99 0.49 3.40 11.84
C GLY A 99 -0.62 3.47 12.89
N LEU A 100 -1.81 3.94 12.50
CA LEU A 100 -2.99 4.01 13.39
C LEU A 100 -3.53 2.62 13.76
N ILE A 101 -3.39 1.63 12.88
CA ILE A 101 -3.86 0.27 13.13
C ILE A 101 -2.86 -0.52 13.99
N LEU A 102 -1.56 -0.33 13.75
CA LEU A 102 -0.51 -1.10 14.43
C LEU A 102 -0.33 -0.70 15.90
N GLY A 103 -0.57 0.57 16.26
CA GLY A 103 -0.37 1.05 17.62
C GLY A 103 1.08 1.05 18.10
N PRO A 104 1.36 1.50 19.34
CA PRO A 104 2.70 1.82 19.82
C PRO A 104 3.66 0.61 19.91
N PHE A 105 3.12 -0.61 19.86
CA PHE A 105 3.91 -1.84 19.92
C PHE A 105 4.20 -2.44 18.54
N GLY A 106 3.70 -1.82 17.47
CA GLY A 106 3.96 -2.25 16.10
C GLY A 106 5.34 -1.80 15.59
N VAL A 107 5.66 -2.24 14.38
CA VAL A 107 6.82 -1.78 13.62
C VAL A 107 6.34 -1.33 12.24
N ASN A 108 6.71 -0.12 11.81
CA ASN A 108 6.22 0.47 10.57
C ASN A 108 7.40 1.06 9.79
N HIS A 109 7.87 0.34 8.77
CA HIS A 109 9.02 0.76 7.97
C HIS A 109 8.63 1.05 6.53
N GLY A 110 9.12 2.15 5.99
CA GLY A 110 8.98 2.53 4.59
C GLY A 110 10.34 2.65 3.91
N VAL A 111 10.50 1.98 2.78
CA VAL A 111 11.68 2.12 1.91
C VAL A 111 11.29 2.89 0.67
N GLU A 112 12.07 3.90 0.32
CA GLU A 112 11.85 4.72 -0.87
C GLU A 112 13.17 4.99 -1.59
N LEU A 113 13.14 4.99 -2.92
CA LEU A 113 14.32 5.18 -3.75
C LEU A 113 14.72 6.65 -3.84
N HIS A 114 13.72 7.54 -3.85
CA HIS A 114 13.88 8.95 -4.15
C HIS A 114 13.99 9.79 -2.88
N PRO A 115 15.16 10.44 -2.59
CA PRO A 115 15.34 11.24 -1.38
C PRO A 115 14.36 12.40 -1.23
N ASP A 116 13.95 13.02 -2.34
CA ASP A 116 12.93 14.08 -2.37
C ASP A 116 11.55 13.57 -1.93
N VAL A 117 11.21 12.33 -2.25
CA VAL A 117 9.95 11.70 -1.84
C VAL A 117 9.97 11.33 -0.35
N ILE A 118 11.13 10.90 0.18
CA ILE A 118 11.29 10.64 1.62
C ILE A 118 11.10 11.92 2.43
N GLU A 119 11.72 13.01 2.00
CA GLU A 119 11.59 14.30 2.66
C GLU A 119 10.13 14.77 2.65
N TYR A 120 9.46 14.63 1.50
CA TYR A 120 8.03 14.90 1.39
C TYR A 120 7.19 14.06 2.36
N ALA A 121 7.44 12.75 2.44
CA ALA A 121 6.72 11.84 3.33
C ALA A 121 6.90 12.24 4.81
N LYS A 122 8.13 12.58 5.21
CA LYS A 122 8.42 13.06 6.57
C LYS A 122 7.67 14.36 6.86
N GLN A 123 7.65 15.32 5.93
CA GLN A 123 6.91 16.57 6.11
C GLN A 123 5.40 16.33 6.29
N LYS A 124 4.81 15.42 5.53
CA LYS A 124 3.38 15.08 5.66
C LYS A 124 3.07 14.35 6.97
N LEU A 125 3.94 13.44 7.39
CA LEU A 125 3.83 12.78 8.69
C LEU A 125 3.92 13.80 9.84
N ASP A 126 4.90 14.69 9.78
CA ASP A 126 5.15 15.72 10.80
C ASP A 126 4.02 16.76 10.84
N PHE A 127 3.38 17.02 9.70
CA PHE A 127 2.12 17.77 9.65
C PHE A 127 1.01 17.03 10.38
N PHE A 128 0.75 15.77 10.01
CA PHE A 128 -0.29 14.93 10.62
C PHE A 128 -0.16 14.85 12.15
N ILE A 129 1.04 14.57 12.67
CA ILE A 129 1.29 14.48 14.12
C ILE A 129 0.98 15.79 14.85
N ARG A 130 1.22 16.94 14.21
CA ARG A 130 1.01 18.26 14.84
C ARG A 130 -0.41 18.79 14.74
N THR A 131 -1.15 18.40 13.70
CA THR A 131 -2.43 19.05 13.36
C THR A 131 -3.63 18.13 13.50
N SER A 132 -3.44 16.82 13.57
CA SER A 132 -4.55 15.88 13.62
C SER A 132 -5.01 15.66 15.06
N ASP A 133 -6.27 16.03 15.35
CA ASP A 133 -6.96 15.64 16.57
C ASP A 133 -7.08 14.11 16.73
N SER A 134 -6.87 13.36 15.64
CA SER A 134 -6.82 11.90 15.65
C SER A 134 -5.56 11.39 16.37
N PHE A 135 -4.45 12.14 16.40
CA PHE A 135 -3.24 11.70 17.09
C PHE A 135 -3.47 11.48 18.59
N ASP A 136 -4.29 12.32 19.23
CA ASP A 136 -4.63 12.16 20.65
C ASP A 136 -5.64 11.02 20.91
N LYS A 137 -6.30 10.53 19.84
CA LYS A 137 -7.33 9.47 19.91
C LYS A 137 -6.77 8.09 19.58
N PHE A 138 -5.67 8.03 18.84
CA PHE A 138 -5.07 6.79 18.38
C PHE A 138 -3.68 6.60 18.96
N ASP A 139 -3.49 5.41 19.51
CA ASP A 139 -2.20 4.80 19.70
C ASP A 139 -1.51 4.68 18.32
N PHE A 140 -0.38 5.37 18.10
CA PHE A 140 0.23 5.53 16.77
C PHE A 140 1.60 4.86 16.65
N CYS A 141 1.75 3.99 15.65
CA CYS A 141 3.05 3.47 15.21
C CYS A 141 3.65 4.39 14.15
N GLU A 142 4.47 5.35 14.58
CA GLU A 142 5.12 6.31 13.69
C GLU A 142 5.96 5.59 12.61
N PRO A 143 5.73 5.84 11.32
CA PRO A 143 6.49 5.22 10.25
C PRO A 143 7.92 5.76 10.16
N SER A 144 8.89 4.86 10.06
CA SER A 144 10.29 5.19 9.76
C SER A 144 10.58 5.05 8.27
N PHE A 145 10.91 6.16 7.62
CA PHE A 145 11.24 6.20 6.19
C PHE A 145 12.75 6.21 5.95
N VAL A 146 13.24 5.24 5.16
CA VAL A 146 14.67 5.08 4.84
C VAL A 146 14.91 5.05 3.33
N PRO A 147 16.04 5.62 2.85
CA PRO A 147 16.43 5.51 1.46
C PRO A 147 16.88 4.08 1.13
N GLY A 148 16.42 3.54 0.00
CA GLY A 148 16.87 2.23 -0.45
C GLY A 148 16.22 1.73 -1.74
N ASN A 149 16.90 0.79 -2.39
CA ASN A 149 16.35 0.01 -3.49
C ASN A 149 15.54 -1.16 -2.91
N CYS A 150 14.24 -1.20 -3.21
CA CYS A 150 13.32 -2.23 -2.71
C CYS A 150 13.63 -3.65 -3.23
N LEU A 151 14.51 -3.81 -4.23
CA LEU A 151 14.98 -5.10 -4.73
C LEU A 151 16.30 -5.56 -4.06
N GLU A 152 16.92 -4.71 -3.26
CA GLU A 152 18.28 -4.91 -2.72
C GLU A 152 18.38 -4.43 -1.26
N LEU A 153 17.39 -4.80 -0.45
CA LEU A 153 17.47 -4.63 1.00
C LEU A 153 18.59 -5.51 1.59
N SER A 154 19.20 -5.02 2.67
CA SER A 154 20.27 -5.72 3.38
C SER A 154 19.85 -7.15 3.75
N PRO A 155 20.73 -8.16 3.61
CA PRO A 155 20.48 -9.52 4.07
C PRO A 155 20.17 -9.62 5.57
N ASP A 156 20.63 -8.64 6.36
CA ASP A 156 20.38 -8.55 7.80
C ASP A 156 19.03 -7.87 8.13
N CYS A 157 18.22 -7.51 7.12
CA CYS A 157 16.93 -6.90 7.38
C CYS A 157 16.00 -7.89 8.10
N SER A 158 15.24 -7.38 9.06
CA SER A 158 14.24 -8.17 9.76
C SER A 158 13.14 -8.61 8.79
N GLN A 159 12.58 -9.79 9.00
CA GLN A 159 11.36 -10.21 8.31
C GLN A 159 10.13 -9.54 8.92
N TYR A 160 9.05 -9.43 8.14
CA TYR A 160 7.84 -8.71 8.54
C TYR A 160 6.59 -9.59 8.57
N ASP A 161 5.64 -9.25 9.43
CA ASP A 161 4.33 -9.89 9.44
C ASP A 161 3.51 -9.48 8.21
N ARG A 162 3.72 -8.25 7.71
CA ARG A 162 2.99 -7.65 6.59
C ARG A 162 3.95 -6.92 5.66
N VAL A 163 3.86 -7.18 4.36
CA VAL A 163 4.67 -6.51 3.34
C VAL A 163 3.77 -6.00 2.23
N TYR A 164 3.92 -4.73 1.86
CA TYR A 164 3.31 -4.16 0.67
C TYR A 164 4.38 -3.66 -0.29
N CYS A 165 4.21 -3.92 -1.58
CA CYS A 165 5.00 -3.27 -2.63
C CYS A 165 4.10 -2.41 -3.52
N GLY A 166 4.35 -1.10 -3.50
CA GLY A 166 3.59 -0.11 -4.27
C GLY A 166 3.96 -0.03 -5.75
N ALA A 167 5.08 -0.65 -6.13
CA ALA A 167 5.60 -0.66 -7.50
C ALA A 167 5.44 -2.05 -8.15
N GLY A 168 5.38 -2.06 -9.48
CA GLY A 168 5.31 -3.31 -10.26
C GLY A 168 6.53 -4.19 -10.01
N VAL A 169 6.30 -5.44 -9.62
CA VAL A 169 7.34 -6.45 -9.35
C VAL A 169 7.40 -7.43 -10.52
N GLN A 170 8.58 -7.59 -11.13
CA GLN A 170 8.78 -8.62 -12.16
C GLN A 170 8.75 -10.01 -11.53
N LYS A 171 8.26 -11.01 -12.26
CA LYS A 171 8.17 -12.40 -11.78
C LYS A 171 9.50 -12.97 -11.26
N GLU A 172 10.62 -12.55 -11.83
CA GLU A 172 11.95 -12.99 -11.41
C GLU A 172 12.33 -12.51 -9.99
N HIS A 173 11.65 -11.49 -9.45
CA HIS A 173 11.86 -10.95 -8.10
C HIS A 173 10.81 -11.43 -7.09
N GLU A 174 9.88 -12.31 -7.48
CA GLU A 174 8.80 -12.77 -6.62
C GLU A 174 9.33 -13.47 -5.35
N ASP A 175 10.29 -14.38 -5.50
CA ASP A 175 10.87 -15.13 -4.37
C ASP A 175 11.67 -14.23 -3.42
N TYR A 176 12.31 -13.19 -3.98
CA TYR A 176 12.97 -12.17 -3.17
C TYR A 176 11.95 -11.43 -2.28
N MET A 177 10.82 -10.99 -2.84
CA MET A 177 9.77 -10.33 -2.05
C MET A 177 9.20 -11.24 -0.96
N LYS A 178 9.02 -12.54 -1.27
CA LYS A 178 8.56 -13.53 -0.28
C LYS A 178 9.56 -13.72 0.87
N SER A 179 10.86 -13.60 0.60
CA SER A 179 11.90 -13.77 1.63
C SER A 179 11.83 -12.74 2.76
N LEU A 180 11.18 -11.59 2.51
CA LEU A 180 10.97 -10.52 3.48
C LEU A 180 9.89 -10.85 4.53
N LEU A 181 9.18 -11.97 4.40
CA LEU A 181 8.05 -12.31 5.25
C LEU A 181 8.43 -13.29 6.35
N LYS A 182 7.93 -13.02 7.55
CA LYS A 182 7.88 -14.02 8.62
C LYS A 182 6.98 -15.18 8.18
N VAL A 183 7.12 -16.31 8.87
CA VAL A 183 6.15 -17.41 8.75
C VAL A 183 4.79 -16.93 9.29
N GLY A 184 3.70 -17.14 8.54
CA GLY A 184 2.38 -16.59 8.82
C GLY A 184 2.13 -15.20 8.23
N GLY A 185 3.16 -14.58 7.65
CA GLY A 185 3.09 -13.23 7.10
C GLY A 185 2.28 -13.12 5.81
N ILE A 186 1.88 -11.89 5.49
CA ILE A 186 1.10 -11.55 4.29
C ILE A 186 1.87 -10.57 3.41
N LEU A 187 1.98 -10.89 2.12
CA LEU A 187 2.51 -10.01 1.08
C LEU A 187 1.42 -9.62 0.10
N VAL A 188 1.33 -8.31 -0.15
CA VAL A 188 0.47 -7.70 -1.17
C VAL A 188 1.36 -6.94 -2.15
N MET A 189 1.35 -7.36 -3.42
CA MET A 189 2.10 -6.67 -4.46
C MET A 189 1.47 -6.85 -5.83
N PRO A 190 1.63 -5.89 -6.76
CA PRO A 190 1.33 -6.13 -8.16
C PRO A 190 2.46 -6.94 -8.83
N LEU A 191 2.11 -8.12 -9.34
CA LEU A 191 3.03 -8.97 -10.10
C LEU A 191 2.89 -8.69 -11.61
N GLU A 192 4.00 -8.41 -12.28
CA GLU A 192 4.07 -8.28 -13.74
C GLU A 192 4.46 -9.62 -14.38
N GLU A 193 3.64 -10.14 -15.29
CA GLU A 193 3.98 -11.27 -16.13
C GLU A 193 4.39 -10.78 -17.53
N LYS A 194 5.55 -11.24 -18.04
CA LYS A 194 5.92 -11.03 -19.44
C LYS A 194 5.02 -11.89 -20.32
N ASP A 195 3.99 -11.29 -20.91
CA ASP A 195 3.22 -11.91 -21.99
C ASP A 195 4.10 -12.05 -23.24
N LEU A 196 4.82 -13.17 -23.37
CA LEU A 196 5.68 -13.48 -24.52
C LEU A 196 4.91 -13.98 -25.76
N LEU A 197 3.59 -14.18 -25.69
CA LEU A 197 2.86 -14.90 -26.74
C LEU A 197 2.29 -14.04 -27.87
N HIS A 198 2.24 -12.72 -27.75
CA HIS A 198 1.85 -11.87 -28.87
C HIS A 198 2.63 -10.57 -28.74
N GLY A 199 3.40 -10.17 -29.75
CA GLY A 199 4.23 -8.95 -29.79
C GLY A 199 3.46 -7.62 -29.71
N LYS A 200 2.35 -7.59 -28.99
CA LYS A 200 1.66 -6.40 -28.49
C LYS A 200 1.34 -6.65 -27.02
N PRO A 201 1.76 -5.78 -26.08
CA PRO A 201 1.37 -5.92 -24.69
C PRO A 201 -0.15 -5.94 -24.63
N LYS A 202 -0.73 -7.05 -24.14
CA LYS A 202 -2.16 -7.10 -23.84
C LYS A 202 -2.41 -6.02 -22.80
N ARG A 203 -3.24 -5.06 -23.18
CA ARG A 203 -3.76 -3.97 -22.35
C ARG A 203 -4.75 -4.50 -21.30
N SER A 204 -4.30 -5.42 -20.45
CA SER A 204 -4.95 -5.69 -19.17
C SER A 204 -4.44 -4.61 -18.21
N TRP A 205 -5.19 -3.51 -18.11
CA TRP A 205 -4.83 -2.37 -17.25
C TRP A 205 -5.09 -2.64 -15.76
N LEU A 206 -5.53 -3.85 -15.44
CA LEU A 206 -5.72 -4.40 -14.12
C LEU A 206 -4.53 -5.30 -13.85
N PHE A 207 -3.69 -4.90 -12.90
CA PHE A 207 -2.76 -5.85 -12.32
C PHE A 207 -3.46 -6.48 -11.14
N PRO A 208 -3.60 -7.81 -11.10
CA PRO A 208 -4.05 -8.45 -9.89
C PRO A 208 -3.08 -8.10 -8.76
N LEU A 209 -3.60 -7.56 -7.66
CA LEU A 209 -2.86 -7.59 -6.40
C LEU A 209 -2.71 -9.07 -6.05
N LEU A 210 -1.47 -9.54 -6.00
CA LEU A 210 -1.17 -10.88 -5.56
C LEU A 210 -1.14 -10.87 -4.03
N LEU A 211 -2.08 -11.59 -3.44
CA LEU A 211 -2.06 -11.91 -2.02
C LEU A 211 -1.31 -13.22 -1.82
N TRP A 212 -0.23 -13.19 -1.04
CA TRP A 212 0.49 -14.38 -0.61
C TRP A 212 0.54 -14.45 0.91
N SER A 213 0.38 -15.65 1.46
CA SER A 213 0.54 -15.93 2.88
C SER A 213 1.49 -17.10 3.08
N SER A 214 2.52 -16.93 3.92
CA SER A 214 3.39 -18.03 4.35
C SER A 214 2.64 -18.89 5.35
N ARG A 215 2.35 -20.15 5.05
CA ARG A 215 1.86 -21.08 6.07
C ARG A 215 3.06 -21.75 6.75
N ALA A 216 3.04 -21.80 8.09
CA ALA A 216 3.95 -22.68 8.80
C ALA A 216 3.60 -24.13 8.44
N ALA A 217 4.57 -24.91 7.95
CA ALA A 217 4.43 -26.36 7.82
C ALA A 217 4.44 -26.98 9.23
N GLN A 218 3.32 -26.92 9.93
CA GLN A 218 3.19 -27.54 11.24
C GLN A 218 2.84 -29.02 11.04
N SER A 219 3.90 -29.84 11.02
CA SER A 219 3.89 -31.29 11.27
C SER A 219 2.73 -32.07 10.65
N ARG A 220 2.76 -32.30 9.33
CA ARG A 220 2.41 -33.56 8.64
C ARG A 220 2.59 -33.37 7.14
N GLY A 221 3.09 -34.43 6.49
CA GLY A 221 3.57 -34.48 5.12
C GLY A 221 2.85 -33.62 4.08
N ASN A 222 3.67 -32.85 3.37
CA ASN A 222 3.58 -32.58 1.93
C ASN A 222 2.22 -32.13 1.39
N GLN A 223 1.92 -30.84 1.54
CA GLN A 223 1.13 -30.04 0.61
C GLN A 223 1.39 -28.55 0.91
N ASP A 224 2.19 -27.89 0.07
CA ASP A 224 2.26 -26.43 0.00
C ASP A 224 0.86 -25.92 -0.38
N SER A 225 0.10 -25.46 0.62
CA SER A 225 -1.22 -24.84 0.39
C SER A 225 -1.04 -23.34 0.22
N SER A 226 -0.43 -22.93 -0.89
CA SER A 226 -0.40 -21.53 -1.32
C SER A 226 -1.78 -21.14 -1.85
N SER A 227 -2.41 -20.12 -1.26
CA SER A 227 -3.60 -19.50 -1.84
C SER A 227 -3.21 -18.18 -2.46
N TYR A 228 -3.11 -18.14 -3.79
CA TYR A 228 -3.06 -16.89 -4.55
C TYR A 228 -4.49 -16.36 -4.64
N ARG A 229 -4.73 -15.12 -4.19
CA ARG A 229 -5.96 -14.40 -4.53
C ARG A 229 -5.57 -13.17 -5.33
N THR A 230 -6.29 -12.96 -6.42
CA THR A 230 -6.28 -11.74 -7.21
C THR A 230 -7.42 -10.85 -6.71
N ALA A 231 -7.12 -9.60 -6.34
CA ALA A 231 -8.18 -8.60 -6.16
C ALA A 231 -8.56 -8.04 -7.53
N ASP A 232 -9.79 -8.30 -7.99
CA ASP A 232 -10.33 -7.74 -9.23
C ASP A 232 -10.79 -6.30 -8.97
N GLY A 233 -9.89 -5.32 -9.14
CA GLY A 233 -10.21 -3.90 -8.98
C GLY A 233 -10.24 -3.17 -10.31
N ASP A 234 -11.42 -3.06 -10.94
CA ASP A 234 -11.67 -2.25 -12.15
C ASP A 234 -11.48 -0.74 -11.85
N ALA A 235 -10.23 -0.27 -11.80
CA ALA A 235 -9.91 1.14 -11.56
C ALA A 235 -8.83 1.69 -12.52
N LEU A 236 -9.12 2.90 -13.02
CA LEU A 236 -8.52 3.59 -14.15
C LEU A 236 -6.99 3.82 -14.10
N GLY A 237 -6.38 3.66 -15.27
CA GLY A 237 -5.26 4.43 -15.84
C GLY A 237 -4.29 5.16 -14.91
N SER A 238 -3.21 4.50 -14.49
CA SER A 238 -2.01 5.17 -13.98
C SER A 238 -0.76 4.57 -14.63
N ARG A 239 0.12 5.42 -15.19
CA ARG A 239 1.45 5.00 -15.67
C ARG A 239 2.32 4.70 -14.45
N ARG A 240 2.46 3.41 -14.12
CA ARG A 240 3.19 2.90 -12.94
C ARG A 240 4.69 3.18 -12.99
N ALA A 241 5.26 3.31 -11.80
CA ALA A 241 6.67 3.04 -11.57
C ALA A 241 6.85 1.52 -11.45
N THR A 242 7.65 0.95 -12.34
CA THR A 242 8.12 -0.45 -12.23
C THR A 242 9.41 -0.43 -11.43
N LEU A 243 9.61 -1.39 -10.52
CA LEU A 243 10.91 -1.56 -9.89
C LEU A 243 11.94 -1.87 -10.98
N LYS A 244 12.95 -1.01 -11.11
CA LYS A 244 14.08 -1.25 -12.02
C LYS A 244 15.29 -1.55 -11.16
N GLY A 245 15.93 -2.69 -11.39
CA GLY A 245 17.31 -2.89 -10.96
C GLY A 245 18.17 -1.84 -11.68
N THR A 246 18.96 -1.09 -10.91
CA THR A 246 19.96 -0.17 -11.45
C THR A 246 21.11 -0.93 -12.09
#